data_AF-A0A963NAA6-F1
#
_entry.id   AF-A0A963NAA6-F1
#
_cell.length_a   1.000
_cell.length_b   1.000
_cell.length_c   1.000
_cell.angle_alpha   90.00
_cell.angle_beta   90.00
_cell.angle_gamma   90.00
#
_symmetry.space_group_name_H-M   'P 1'
#
loop_
_entity.id
_entity.type
_entity.pdbx_description
1 polymer ?
#
loop_
_entity_poly.entity_id
_entity_poly.type
_entity_poly.pdbx_seq_one_letter_code
_entity_poly.pdbx_strand_id
1 'polypeptide(L)'
;MSEKVWLDSYPANIPAEIDSSPFSSLPELIDNTVRKFADKPAFSNLSQTLSFGELDRLSRDFAAFLQGLPGASQGDRVAIMLP
;
A
#
# COMPACT_ATOMS: atom_id res chain seq x y z
N MET A 1 -24.68 13.31 18.47
CA MET A 1 -23.27 13.45 18.01
C MET A 1 -22.66 14.62 18.77
N SER A 2 -21.45 14.48 19.32
CA SER A 2 -20.79 15.58 20.04
C SER A 2 -20.42 16.73 19.11
N GLU A 3 -20.57 17.95 19.61
CA GLU A 3 -20.13 19.18 18.96
C GLU A 3 -18.59 19.22 18.90
N LYS A 4 -18.03 19.50 17.72
CA LYS A 4 -16.59 19.51 17.46
C LYS A 4 -15.96 20.89 17.70
N VAL A 5 -16.01 21.37 18.95
CA VAL A 5 -15.57 22.73 19.36
C VAL A 5 -14.13 23.09 19.01
N TRP A 6 -13.26 22.10 18.77
CA TRP A 6 -11.87 22.34 18.35
C TRP A 6 -11.74 22.87 16.92
N LEU A 7 -12.78 22.75 16.10
CA LEU A 7 -12.77 23.28 14.73
C LEU A 7 -12.72 24.81 14.70
N ASP A 8 -13.15 25.49 15.77
CA ASP A 8 -13.04 26.96 15.89
C ASP A 8 -11.57 27.42 16.00
N SER A 9 -10.67 26.51 16.37
CA SER A 9 -9.23 26.77 16.42
C SER A 9 -8.53 26.49 15.08
N TYR A 10 -9.25 25.97 14.07
CA TYR A 10 -8.65 25.73 12.76
C TYR A 10 -8.47 27.06 12.01
N PRO A 11 -7.30 27.28 11.40
CA PRO A 11 -7.14 28.35 10.41
C PRO A 11 -8.20 28.21 9.30
N ALA A 12 -8.74 29.33 8.83
CA ALA A 12 -9.84 29.35 7.85
C ALA A 12 -9.53 28.62 6.53
N ASN A 13 -8.25 28.40 6.22
CA ASN A 13 -7.79 27.69 5.03
C ASN A 13 -7.57 26.18 5.24
N ILE A 14 -7.84 25.64 6.44
CA ILE A 14 -7.70 24.21 6.73
C ILE A 14 -9.09 23.56 6.77
N PRO A 15 -9.40 22.65 5.85
CA PRO A 15 -10.67 21.95 5.87
C PRO A 15 -10.78 21.05 7.11
N ALA A 16 -11.97 21.00 7.69
CA ALA A 16 -12.28 20.18 8.86
C ALA A 16 -12.33 18.66 8.54
N GLU A 17 -12.41 18.32 7.26
CA GLU A 17 -12.51 16.97 6.75
C GLU A 17 -11.47 16.76 5.65
N ILE A 18 -10.91 15.55 5.63
CA ILE A 18 -9.98 15.14 4.59
C ILE A 18 -10.82 14.54 3.46
N ASP A 19 -10.56 14.98 2.23
CA ASP A 19 -11.16 14.36 1.05
C ASP A 19 -10.74 12.90 0.94
N SER A 20 -11.64 12.05 0.46
CA SER A 20 -11.32 10.63 0.29
C SER A 20 -10.08 10.45 -0.60
N SER A 21 -9.23 9.49 -0.24
CA SER A 21 -8.07 9.08 -1.06
C SER A 21 -8.50 8.95 -2.54
N PRO A 22 -7.69 9.44 -3.49
CA PRO A 22 -7.99 9.28 -4.92
C PRO A 22 -7.97 7.80 -5.37
N PHE A 23 -7.56 6.89 -4.49
CA PHE A 23 -7.53 5.44 -4.71
C PHE A 23 -8.58 4.75 -3.86
N SER A 24 -9.31 3.83 -4.47
CA SER A 24 -10.35 3.00 -3.85
C SER A 24 -9.78 1.92 -2.94
N SER A 25 -8.50 1.57 -3.09
CA SER A 25 -7.84 0.53 -2.32
C SER A 25 -6.31 0.69 -2.29
N LEU A 26 -5.65 0.03 -1.33
CA LEU A 26 -4.18 -0.03 -1.30
C LEU A 26 -3.56 -0.70 -2.53
N PRO A 27 -4.09 -1.82 -3.06
CA PRO A 27 -3.59 -2.39 -4.32
C PRO A 27 -3.64 -1.41 -5.49
N GLU A 28 -4.72 -0.61 -5.61
CA GLU A 28 -4.84 0.38 -6.69
C GLU A 28 -3.78 1.49 -6.58
N LEU A 29 -3.50 1.97 -5.37
CA LEU A 29 -2.41 2.92 -5.12
C LEU A 29 -1.06 2.33 -5.56
N ILE A 30 -0.79 1.06 -5.24
CA ILE A 30 0.46 0.38 -5.58
C ILE A 30 0.56 0.20 -7.10
N ASP A 31 -0.48 -0.31 -7.76
CA ASP A 31 -0.53 -0.48 -9.21
C ASP A 31 -0.27 0.86 -9.95
N ASN A 32 -0.87 1.95 -9.48
CA ASN A 32 -0.64 3.28 -10.05
C ASN A 32 0.82 3.73 -9.89
N THR A 33 1.38 3.51 -8.70
CA THR A 33 2.77 3.85 -8.39
C THR A 33 3.74 3.07 -9.26
N VAL A 34 3.54 1.76 -9.40
CA VAL A 34 4.36 0.87 -10.25
C VAL A 34 4.29 1.33 -11.70
N ARG A 35 3.10 1.59 -12.24
CA ARG A 35 2.95 2.08 -13.63
C ARG A 35 3.71 3.36 -13.90
N LYS A 36 3.76 4.27 -12.91
CA LYS A 36 4.40 5.58 -13.07
C LYS A 36 5.91 5.54 -12.87
N PHE A 37 6.41 4.62 -12.04
CA PHE A 37 7.79 4.64 -11.57
C PHE A 37 8.51 3.29 -11.71
N ALA A 38 8.07 2.41 -12.62
CA ALA A 38 8.57 1.04 -12.78
C ALA A 38 10.11 0.91 -12.71
N ASP A 39 10.83 1.77 -13.44
CA ASP A 39 12.30 1.73 -13.52
C ASP A 39 13.02 2.46 -12.37
N LYS A 40 12.27 3.06 -11.43
CA LYS A 40 12.85 3.76 -10.27
C LYS A 40 13.12 2.77 -9.13
N PRO A 41 14.17 3.01 -8.31
CA PRO A 41 14.37 2.28 -7.06
C PRO A 41 13.15 2.39 -6.14
N ALA A 42 12.67 1.26 -5.63
CA ALA A 42 11.60 1.16 -4.65
C ALA A 42 12.14 0.86 -3.25
N PHE A 43 13.05 -0.13 -3.14
CA PHE A 43 13.67 -0.53 -1.89
C PHE A 43 15.15 -0.79 -2.08
N SER A 44 15.97 -0.41 -1.11
CA SER A 44 17.40 -0.72 -1.06
C SER A 44 17.75 -1.30 0.31
N ASN A 45 18.47 -2.42 0.32
CA ASN A 45 19.01 -3.02 1.52
C ASN A 45 20.40 -3.60 1.21
N LEU A 46 21.39 -3.25 2.04
CA LEU A 46 22.80 -3.56 1.79
C LEU A 46 23.19 -3.21 0.33
N SER A 47 23.72 -4.18 -0.41
CA SER A 47 24.17 -4.03 -1.81
C SER A 47 23.09 -4.36 -2.85
N GLN A 48 21.84 -4.54 -2.43
CA GLN A 48 20.73 -4.86 -3.33
C GLN A 48 19.70 -3.73 -3.37
N THR A 49 19.23 -3.43 -4.57
CA THR A 49 18.15 -2.47 -4.81
C THR A 49 17.13 -3.11 -5.73
N LEU A 50 15.86 -3.06 -5.33
CA LEU A 50 14.73 -3.47 -6.14
C LEU A 50 14.07 -2.22 -6.72
N SER A 51 13.81 -2.25 -8.02
CA SER A 51 12.93 -1.28 -8.70
C SER A 51 11.46 -1.53 -8.38
N PHE A 52 10.59 -0.56 -8.66
CA PHE A 52 9.13 -0.75 -8.52
C PHE A 52 8.61 -1.87 -9.44
N GLY A 53 9.17 -2.02 -10.64
CA GLY A 53 8.80 -3.10 -11.56
C GLY A 53 9.20 -4.49 -11.05
N GLU A 54 10.40 -4.62 -10.47
CA GLU A 54 10.84 -5.87 -9.85
C GLU A 54 10.00 -6.22 -8.62
N LEU A 55 9.67 -5.21 -7.80
CA LEU A 55 8.79 -5.39 -6.66
C LEU A 55 7.41 -5.92 -7.09
N ASP A 56 6.79 -5.32 -8.12
CA ASP A 56 5.50 -5.78 -8.64
C ASP A 56 5.58 -7.24 -9.09
N ARG A 57 6.59 -7.58 -9.91
CA ARG A 57 6.79 -8.96 -10.39
C ARG A 57 6.94 -9.94 -9.22
N LEU A 58 7.85 -9.67 -8.29
CA LEU A 58 8.11 -10.55 -7.14
C LEU A 58 6.89 -10.67 -6.22
N SER A 59 6.12 -9.60 -6.05
CA SER A 59 4.88 -9.63 -5.26
C SER A 59 3.80 -10.49 -5.91
N ARG A 60 3.67 -10.46 -7.24
CA ARG A 60 2.76 -11.32 -8.01
C ARG A 60 3.18 -12.79 -7.94
N ASP A 61 4.47 -13.06 -8.08
CA ASP A 61 5.03 -14.40 -7.95
C ASP A 61 4.75 -14.96 -6.54
N PHE A 62 4.95 -14.16 -5.49
CA PHE A 62 4.64 -14.54 -4.12
C PHE A 62 3.14 -14.76 -3.89
N ALA A 63 2.28 -13.90 -4.44
CA ALA A 63 0.83 -14.05 -4.36
C ALA A 63 0.34 -15.33 -5.05
N ALA A 64 0.91 -15.66 -6.22
CA ALA A 64 0.61 -16.90 -6.94
C ALA A 64 1.06 -18.14 -6.13
N PHE A 65 2.23 -18.08 -5.50
CA PHE A 65 2.70 -19.12 -4.59
C PHE A 65 1.73 -19.34 -3.42
N LEU A 66 1.29 -18.27 -2.75
CA LEU A 66 0.35 -18.37 -1.63
C LEU A 66 -0.99 -18.98 -2.04
N GLN A 67 -1.51 -18.61 -3.22
CA GLN A 67 -2.75 -19.18 -3.77
C GLN A 67 -2.62 -20.66 -4.15
N GLY A 68 -1.40 -21.13 -4.43
CA GLY A 68 -1.11 -22.53 -4.71
C GLY A 68 -0.97 -23.41 -3.47
N LEU A 69 -0.94 -22.84 -2.25
CA LEU A 69 -0.78 -23.61 -1.03
C LEU A 69 -2.04 -24.46 -0.74
N PRO A 70 -1.89 -25.74 -0.39
CA PRO A 70 -3.03 -26.60 -0.05
C PRO A 70 -3.85 -26.01 1.10
N GLY A 71 -5.15 -25.83 0.85
CA GLY A 71 -6.09 -25.34 1.86
C GLY A 71 -6.09 -23.84 2.08
N ALA A 72 -5.26 -23.06 1.37
CA ALA A 72 -5.31 -21.61 1.43
C ALA A 72 -6.49 -21.06 0.63
N SER A 73 -7.18 -20.08 1.20
CA SER A 73 -8.34 -19.41 0.61
C SER A 73 -8.30 -17.90 0.87
N GLN A 74 -9.07 -17.14 0.09
CA GLN A 74 -9.21 -15.71 0.30
C GLN A 74 -9.72 -15.43 1.72
N GLY A 75 -9.06 -14.50 2.42
CA GLY A 75 -9.38 -14.13 3.80
C GLY A 75 -8.58 -14.89 4.85
N ASP A 76 -7.80 -15.91 4.46
CA ASP A 76 -6.88 -16.57 5.37
C ASP A 76 -5.73 -15.64 5.79
N ARG A 77 -5.20 -15.91 6.98
CA ARG A 77 -4.15 -15.10 7.60
C ARG A 77 -2.80 -15.74 7.33
N VAL A 78 -1.84 -14.95 6.85
CA VAL A 78 -0.46 -15.38 6.63
C VAL A 78 0.41 -14.74 7.70
N ALA A 79 1.11 -15.57 8.48
CA ALA A 79 2.11 -15.10 9.43
C ALA A 79 3.45 -14.86 8.70
N ILE A 80 4.02 -13.68 8.87
CA ILE A 80 5.29 -13.29 8.25
C ILE A 80 6.32 -13.12 9.39
N MET A 81 7.33 -13.98 9.40
CA MET A 81 8.50 -13.83 10.25
C MET A 81 9.69 -13.48 9.37
N LEU A 82 10.15 -12.23 9.48
CA LEU A 82 11.30 -11.70 8.77
C LEU A 82 12.41 -11.38 9.78
N PRO A 83 13.69 -11.40 9.36
CA PRO A 83 14.82 -10.97 10.19
C PRO A 83 14.78 -9.48 10.53
#